data_AF-A0A1V6PWG6-F1
#
_entry.id   AF-A0A1V6PWG6-F1
#
_cell.length_a   1.000
_cell.length_b   1.000
_cell.length_c   1.000
_cell.angle_alpha   90.00
_cell.angle_beta   90.00
_cell.angle_gamma   90.00
#
_symmetry.space_group_name_H-M   'P 1'
#
loop_
_entity.id
_entity.type
_entity.pdbx_description
1 polymer ?
#
loop_
_entity_poly.entity_id
_entity_poly.type
_entity_poly.pdbx_seq_one_letter_code
_entity_poly.pdbx_strand_id
1 'polypeptide(L)'
;MPPRVQFQLDWMIHRLTIDCVIISTEPVAHKAYGLWAMEQGLNVIMDKPITARKHACTSITAAKGIAEDYEELQNAYDELQSRKQTCFLIQCHRRYHPLYDFVTDKIRQIQTLAGCPITSISSSHCDGNWRMPKEIVEQDYHTFKDGYGKISHSGYHLLDICSHFMMASWGPDMTGPKVPDRLEVISSFTTVSGFYDALNDDDYKRVFGQEYSASHSYTEKDFTKLMDGMGEYDCAILMTAYRGVHSICLVQLNLLHAGFSRRSSVEIGPDLYRGVGRVKHESHDIKCGPF
;
A
#
# COMPACT_ATOMS: atom_id res chain seq x y z
N MET A 1 6.67 20.76 8.19
CA MET A 1 7.74 20.18 9.04
C MET A 1 7.97 21.11 10.23
N PRO A 2 8.29 20.62 11.45
CA PRO A 2 8.62 21.51 12.57
C PRO A 2 9.87 22.36 12.27
N PRO A 3 9.88 23.67 12.57
CA PRO A 3 10.99 24.56 12.19
C PRO A 3 12.37 24.11 12.70
N ARG A 4 12.42 23.55 13.92
CA ARG A 4 13.67 23.03 14.49
C ARG A 4 14.23 21.85 13.69
N VAL A 5 13.37 20.97 13.19
CA VAL A 5 13.78 19.82 12.36
C VAL A 5 14.30 20.32 11.03
N GLN A 6 13.56 21.22 10.37
CA GLN A 6 13.99 21.83 9.10
C GLN A 6 15.37 22.49 9.24
N PHE A 7 15.58 23.33 10.25
CA PHE A 7 16.88 23.98 10.49
C PHE A 7 18.03 22.97 10.66
N GLN A 8 17.80 21.88 11.39
CA GLN A 8 18.81 20.84 11.59
C GLN A 8 19.14 20.12 10.28
N LEU A 9 18.13 19.81 9.47
CA LEU A 9 18.32 19.16 8.17
C LEU A 9 19.02 20.10 7.19
N ASP A 10 18.61 21.36 7.09
CA ASP A 10 19.24 22.38 6.24
C ASP A 10 20.73 22.55 6.60
N TRP A 11 21.05 22.60 7.90
CA TRP A 11 22.43 22.64 8.36
C TRP A 11 23.22 21.38 7.95
N MET A 12 22.61 20.20 8.09
CA MET A 12 23.26 18.93 7.73
C MET A 12 23.55 18.83 6.22
N ILE A 13 22.58 19.19 5.37
CA ILE A 13 22.77 19.08 3.92
C ILE A 13 23.90 19.98 3.42
N HIS A 14 24.04 21.18 3.97
CA HIS A 14 25.12 22.09 3.61
C HIS A 14 26.46 21.64 4.17
N ARG A 15 26.50 21.25 5.46
CA ARG A 15 27.74 20.81 6.12
C ARG A 15 28.34 19.56 5.48
N LEU A 16 27.48 18.61 5.10
CA LEU A 16 27.89 17.30 4.59
C LEU A 16 27.80 17.21 3.06
N THR A 17 27.46 18.31 2.37
CA THR A 17 27.27 18.37 0.91
C THR A 17 26.39 17.23 0.40
N ILE A 18 25.20 17.10 0.98
CA ILE A 18 24.25 16.04 0.65
C ILE A 18 23.50 16.40 -0.64
N ASP A 19 23.49 15.48 -1.61
CA ASP A 19 22.74 15.63 -2.88
C ASP A 19 21.56 14.65 -3.02
N CYS A 20 21.38 13.75 -2.06
CA CYS A 20 20.31 12.75 -2.08
C CYS A 20 19.84 12.42 -0.65
N VAL A 21 18.54 12.25 -0.47
CA VAL A 21 17.93 11.84 0.81
C VAL A 21 17.09 10.59 0.66
N ILE A 22 17.09 9.78 1.71
CA ILE A 22 16.17 8.65 1.87
C ILE A 22 15.10 9.05 2.88
N ILE A 23 13.83 9.03 2.47
CA ILE A 23 12.68 9.33 3.30
C ILE A 23 12.02 8.00 3.69
N SER A 24 12.33 7.54 4.89
CA SER A 24 11.82 6.30 5.52
C SER A 24 11.03 6.60 6.80
N THR A 25 10.33 7.73 6.83
CA THR A 25 9.45 8.11 7.94
C THR A 25 8.10 7.42 7.84
N GLU A 26 7.20 7.62 8.81
CA GLU A 26 5.80 7.19 8.63
C GLU A 26 5.14 7.89 7.42
N PRO A 27 4.22 7.23 6.69
CA PRO A 27 3.67 7.75 5.43
C PRO A 27 2.91 9.07 5.55
N VAL A 28 2.38 9.36 6.74
CA VAL A 28 1.71 10.64 7.05
C VAL A 28 2.68 11.83 7.05
N ALA A 29 3.99 11.59 7.15
CA ALA A 29 5.02 12.61 7.12
C ALA A 29 5.68 12.76 5.73
N HIS A 30 5.47 11.81 4.82
CA HIS A 30 6.15 11.76 3.52
C HIS A 30 6.03 13.07 2.73
N LYS A 31 4.83 13.66 2.63
CA LYS A 31 4.66 14.93 1.92
C LYS A 31 5.57 16.02 2.46
N ALA A 32 5.59 16.20 3.78
CA ALA A 32 6.35 17.27 4.41
C ALA A 32 7.87 17.14 4.16
N TYR A 33 8.40 15.92 4.20
CA TYR A 33 9.81 15.67 3.89
C TYR A 33 10.10 15.72 2.38
N GLY A 34 9.19 15.23 1.54
CA GLY A 34 9.32 15.26 0.08
C GLY A 34 9.36 16.68 -0.46
N LEU A 35 8.42 17.54 -0.05
CA LEU A 35 8.40 18.96 -0.42
C LEU A 35 9.67 19.69 0.04
N TRP A 36 10.08 19.48 1.29
CA TRP A 36 11.34 20.05 1.81
C TRP A 36 12.55 19.61 0.97
N ALA A 37 12.68 18.32 0.67
CA ALA A 37 13.83 17.82 -0.10
C ALA A 37 13.87 18.39 -1.53
N MET A 38 12.70 18.54 -2.18
CA MET A 38 12.60 19.15 -3.50
C MET A 38 12.89 20.65 -3.49
N GLU A 39 12.49 21.37 -2.44
CA GLU A 39 12.82 22.79 -2.24
C GLU A 39 14.34 22.97 -2.22
N GLN A 40 15.04 22.10 -1.49
CA GLN A 40 16.52 22.04 -1.41
C GLN A 40 17.19 21.51 -2.70
N GLY A 41 16.41 21.07 -3.69
CA GLY A 41 16.91 20.58 -4.97
C GLY A 41 17.67 19.25 -4.87
N LEU A 42 17.27 18.39 -3.92
CA LEU A 42 17.89 17.09 -3.67
C LEU A 42 17.28 16.00 -4.55
N ASN A 43 18.02 14.92 -4.77
CA ASN A 43 17.45 13.66 -5.20
C ASN A 43 16.71 13.01 -4.02
N VAL A 44 15.61 12.32 -4.31
CA VAL A 44 14.75 11.72 -3.29
C VAL A 44 14.54 10.25 -3.59
N ILE A 45 14.79 9.42 -2.57
CA ILE A 45 14.33 8.04 -2.50
C ILE A 45 13.36 7.96 -1.34
N MET A 46 12.10 7.63 -1.59
CA MET A 46 11.05 7.62 -0.57
C MET A 46 10.43 6.24 -0.45
N ASP A 47 10.19 5.79 0.78
CA ASP A 47 9.46 4.56 1.03
C ASP A 47 8.01 4.66 0.54
N LYS A 48 7.39 3.52 0.26
CA LYS A 48 5.96 3.44 -0.06
C LYS A 48 5.09 3.57 1.20
N PRO A 49 3.83 4.00 1.06
CA PRO A 49 3.19 4.60 -0.12
C PRO A 49 3.67 6.05 -0.33
N ILE A 50 3.28 6.71 -1.43
CA ILE A 50 3.61 8.14 -1.65
C ILE A 50 3.24 8.99 -0.43
N THR A 51 1.99 8.89 0.03
CA THR A 51 1.55 9.42 1.32
C THR A 51 0.45 8.54 1.90
N ALA A 52 0.13 8.76 3.18
CA ALA A 52 -1.13 8.37 3.78
C ALA A 52 -1.70 9.56 4.58
N ARG A 53 -2.98 9.50 4.91
CA ARG A 53 -3.62 10.45 5.82
C ARG A 53 -4.32 9.71 6.94
N LYS A 54 -4.37 10.32 8.12
CA LYS A 54 -5.13 9.76 9.25
C LYS A 54 -6.62 9.67 8.88
N HIS A 55 -7.26 8.58 9.30
CA HIS A 55 -8.66 8.28 9.04
C HIS A 55 -9.01 8.14 7.55
N ALA A 56 -8.04 7.78 6.70
CA ALA A 56 -8.24 7.62 5.26
C ALA A 56 -9.38 6.63 4.91
N CYS A 57 -9.62 5.62 5.74
CA CYS A 57 -10.67 4.63 5.50
C CYS A 57 -12.07 5.06 5.96
N THR A 58 -12.16 6.08 6.81
CA THR A 58 -13.42 6.51 7.44
C THR A 58 -13.78 7.96 7.14
N SER A 59 -12.88 8.73 6.51
CA SER A 59 -13.07 10.12 6.14
C SER A 59 -12.85 10.33 4.64
N ILE A 60 -13.91 10.72 3.93
CA ILE A 60 -13.86 11.06 2.51
C ILE A 60 -12.86 12.21 2.26
N THR A 61 -12.79 13.19 3.16
CA THR A 61 -11.84 14.30 3.05
C THR A 61 -10.40 13.82 3.19
N ALA A 62 -10.12 12.91 4.13
CA ALA A 62 -8.79 12.33 4.27
C ALA A 62 -8.42 11.48 3.05
N ALA A 63 -9.34 10.67 2.53
CA ALA A 63 -9.14 9.87 1.33
C ALA A 63 -8.83 10.73 0.10
N LYS A 64 -9.62 11.78 -0.16
CA LYS A 64 -9.36 12.76 -1.24
C LYS A 64 -8.01 13.44 -1.06
N GLY A 65 -7.67 13.77 0.17
CA GLY A 65 -6.40 14.38 0.51
C GLY A 65 -5.16 13.60 0.11
N ILE A 66 -5.23 12.28 -0.04
CA ILE A 66 -4.11 11.48 -0.55
C ILE A 66 -3.83 11.83 -2.02
N ALA A 67 -4.86 12.05 -2.82
CA ALA A 67 -4.71 12.47 -4.22
C ALA A 67 -4.19 13.91 -4.30
N GLU A 68 -4.70 14.82 -3.46
CA GLU A 68 -4.19 16.20 -3.35
C GLU A 68 -2.70 16.22 -2.98
N ASP A 69 -2.28 15.37 -2.04
CA ASP A 69 -0.87 15.25 -1.65
C ASP A 69 0.02 14.81 -2.82
N TYR A 70 -0.47 13.89 -3.65
CA TYR A 70 0.24 13.48 -4.87
C TYR A 70 0.35 14.63 -5.86
N GLU A 71 -0.74 15.36 -6.12
CA GLU A 71 -0.75 16.50 -7.04
C GLU A 71 0.22 17.60 -6.57
N GLU A 72 0.23 17.92 -5.28
CA GLU A 72 1.17 18.87 -4.70
C GLU A 72 2.63 18.44 -4.87
N LEU A 73 2.95 17.16 -4.61
CA LEU A 73 4.30 16.61 -4.78
C LEU A 73 4.71 16.60 -6.25
N GLN A 74 3.82 16.22 -7.15
CA GLN A 74 4.06 16.20 -8.59
C GLN A 74 4.35 17.62 -9.12
N ASN A 75 3.53 18.60 -8.74
CA ASN A 75 3.73 20.00 -9.15
C ASN A 75 5.08 20.55 -8.66
N ALA A 76 5.45 20.27 -7.40
CA ALA A 76 6.74 20.69 -6.84
C ALA A 76 7.92 19.99 -7.55
N TYR A 77 7.74 18.72 -7.94
CA TYR A 77 8.73 17.98 -8.71
C TYR A 77 8.91 18.56 -10.12
N ASP A 78 7.82 18.88 -10.82
CA ASP A 78 7.86 19.48 -12.17
C ASP A 78 8.50 20.87 -12.14
N GLU A 79 8.18 21.68 -11.11
CA GLU A 79 8.86 22.96 -10.89
C GLU A 79 10.37 22.76 -10.67
N LEU A 80 10.77 21.79 -9.84
CA LEU A 80 12.17 21.45 -9.64
C LEU A 80 12.84 21.00 -10.96
N GLN A 81 12.20 20.16 -11.78
CA GLN A 81 12.77 19.71 -13.04
C GLN A 81 12.99 20.86 -14.04
N SER A 82 12.20 21.94 -13.97
CA SER A 82 12.41 23.13 -14.81
C SER A 82 13.74 23.85 -14.53
N ARG A 83 14.32 23.66 -13.33
CA ARG A 83 15.53 24.36 -12.85
C ARG A 83 16.73 23.44 -12.63
N LYS A 84 16.51 22.18 -12.26
CA LYS A 84 17.56 21.21 -11.94
C LYS A 84 17.05 19.80 -12.18
N GLN A 85 17.77 19.05 -13.02
CA GLN A 85 17.48 17.63 -13.21
C GLN A 85 17.78 16.86 -11.91
N THR A 86 16.77 16.18 -11.38
CA THR A 86 16.88 15.33 -10.19
C THR A 86 16.05 14.05 -10.37
N CYS A 87 16.20 13.11 -9.45
CA CYS A 87 15.38 11.90 -9.39
C CYS A 87 14.48 11.93 -8.15
N PHE A 88 13.20 11.60 -8.32
CA PHE A 88 12.29 11.26 -7.22
C PHE A 88 11.79 9.83 -7.41
N LEU A 89 12.23 8.93 -6.54
CA LEU A 89 11.91 7.50 -6.63
C LEU A 89 11.07 7.05 -5.44
N ILE A 90 9.91 6.46 -5.72
CA ILE A 90 9.12 5.72 -4.74
C ILE A 90 9.58 4.25 -4.72
N GLN A 91 10.01 3.76 -3.56
CA GLN A 91 10.55 2.41 -3.39
C GLN A 91 9.45 1.35 -3.38
N CYS A 92 9.15 0.82 -4.57
CA CYS A 92 8.30 -0.34 -4.78
C CYS A 92 9.13 -1.54 -5.25
N HIS A 93 9.61 -2.36 -4.31
CA HIS A 93 10.55 -3.44 -4.63
C HIS A 93 10.04 -4.47 -5.66
N ARG A 94 8.71 -4.67 -5.77
CA ARG A 94 8.13 -5.58 -6.79
C ARG A 94 8.52 -5.18 -8.21
N ARG A 95 8.68 -3.87 -8.50
CA ARG A 95 9.08 -3.39 -9.83
C ARG A 95 10.46 -3.89 -10.27
N TYR A 96 11.32 -4.31 -9.34
CA TYR A 96 12.69 -4.74 -9.62
C TYR A 96 12.88 -6.25 -9.51
N HIS A 97 11.79 -7.00 -9.27
CA HIS A 97 11.88 -8.44 -9.15
C HIS A 97 11.77 -9.07 -10.55
N PRO A 98 12.75 -9.89 -11.01
CA PRO A 98 12.86 -10.35 -12.40
C PRO A 98 11.61 -11.06 -12.96
N LEU A 99 10.82 -11.72 -12.11
CA LEU A 99 9.54 -12.31 -12.52
C LEU A 99 8.58 -11.26 -13.08
N TYR A 100 8.51 -10.06 -12.50
CA TYR A 100 7.61 -9.02 -12.96
C TYR A 100 8.12 -8.34 -14.22
N ASP A 101 9.44 -8.21 -14.39
CA ASP A 101 10.03 -7.80 -15.67
C ASP A 101 9.63 -8.78 -16.78
N PHE A 102 9.80 -10.09 -16.52
CA PHE A 102 9.41 -11.14 -17.45
C PHE A 102 7.91 -11.07 -17.82
N VAL A 103 7.01 -10.92 -16.84
CA VAL A 103 5.56 -10.81 -17.09
C VAL A 103 5.24 -9.55 -17.91
N THR A 104 5.83 -8.41 -17.55
CA THR A 104 5.65 -7.13 -18.23
C THR A 104 6.12 -7.20 -19.68
N ASP A 105 7.26 -7.84 -19.94
CA ASP A 105 7.76 -8.04 -21.30
C ASP A 105 6.87 -8.96 -22.12
N LYS A 106 6.28 -10.00 -21.51
CA LYS A 106 5.29 -10.85 -22.19
C LYS A 106 4.03 -10.07 -22.56
N ILE A 107 3.54 -9.21 -21.68
CA ILE A 107 2.42 -8.32 -21.96
C ILE A 107 2.74 -7.40 -23.14
N ARG A 108 3.92 -6.76 -23.14
CA ARG A 108 4.37 -5.89 -24.25
C ARG A 108 4.50 -6.65 -25.57
N GLN A 109 4.99 -7.89 -25.55
CA GLN A 109 5.09 -8.73 -26.74
C GLN A 109 3.70 -9.01 -27.34
N ILE A 110 2.70 -9.35 -26.50
CA ILE A 110 1.32 -9.56 -26.96
C ILE A 110 0.72 -8.26 -27.48
N GLN A 111 0.94 -7.14 -26.78
CA GLN A 111 0.50 -5.81 -27.22
C GLN A 111 1.12 -5.44 -28.57
N THR A 112 2.40 -5.72 -28.79
CA THR A 112 3.08 -5.41 -30.06
C THR A 112 2.56 -6.29 -31.20
N LEU A 113 2.31 -7.57 -30.93
CA LEU A 113 1.87 -8.54 -31.94
C LEU A 113 0.40 -8.35 -32.34
N ALA A 114 -0.50 -8.17 -31.37
CA ALA A 114 -1.94 -8.17 -31.58
C ALA A 114 -2.58 -6.78 -31.42
N GLY A 115 -1.87 -5.81 -30.84
CA GLY A 115 -2.43 -4.51 -30.48
C GLY A 115 -3.48 -4.57 -29.37
N CYS A 116 -3.68 -5.72 -28.71
CA CYS A 116 -4.71 -5.90 -27.69
C CYS A 116 -4.15 -5.55 -26.29
N PRO A 117 -4.82 -4.65 -25.53
CA PRO A 117 -4.47 -4.42 -24.14
C PRO A 117 -4.91 -5.60 -23.26
N ILE A 118 -4.53 -5.57 -21.99
CA ILE A 118 -5.09 -6.47 -20.98
C ILE A 118 -6.58 -6.19 -20.83
N THR A 119 -7.41 -7.24 -20.85
CA THR A 119 -8.85 -7.14 -20.63
C THR A 119 -9.29 -7.52 -19.23
N SER A 120 -8.48 -8.29 -18.52
CA SER A 120 -8.76 -8.63 -17.13
C SER A 120 -7.50 -8.89 -16.31
N ILE A 121 -7.53 -8.43 -15.06
CA ILE A 121 -6.55 -8.78 -14.03
C ILE A 121 -7.31 -9.25 -12.80
N SER A 122 -7.00 -10.44 -12.30
CA SER A 122 -7.36 -10.86 -10.95
C SER A 122 -6.08 -11.08 -10.15
N SER A 123 -5.87 -10.29 -9.11
CA SER A 123 -4.68 -10.40 -8.27
C SER A 123 -5.06 -10.55 -6.81
N SER A 124 -4.30 -11.37 -6.09
CA SER A 124 -4.50 -11.56 -4.66
C SER A 124 -3.17 -11.51 -3.92
N HIS A 125 -3.20 -10.93 -2.72
CA HIS A 125 -2.12 -10.98 -1.76
C HIS A 125 -2.73 -11.29 -0.39
N CYS A 126 -2.33 -12.41 0.19
CA CYS A 126 -2.67 -12.79 1.54
C CYS A 126 -1.38 -12.86 2.38
N ASP A 127 -1.33 -12.13 3.49
CA ASP A 127 -0.20 -12.25 4.41
C ASP A 127 -0.19 -13.58 5.15
N GLY A 128 -1.38 -14.17 5.38
CA GLY A 128 -1.53 -15.40 6.16
C GLY A 128 -1.06 -15.22 7.60
N ASN A 129 -1.45 -14.09 8.20
CA ASN A 129 -1.07 -13.74 9.57
C ASN A 129 -2.29 -13.88 10.47
N TRP A 130 -2.12 -14.64 11.56
CA TRP A 130 -3.07 -14.65 12.66
C TRP A 130 -2.53 -13.78 13.79
N ARG A 131 -3.08 -12.58 13.94
CA ARG A 131 -2.64 -11.59 14.93
C ARG A 131 -3.49 -11.67 16.18
N MET A 132 -2.86 -11.62 17.34
CA MET A 132 -3.57 -11.51 18.62
C MET A 132 -4.16 -10.09 18.76
N PRO A 133 -5.31 -9.92 19.44
CA PRO A 133 -5.90 -8.60 19.67
C PRO A 133 -4.94 -7.58 20.30
N LYS A 134 -4.15 -8.01 21.29
CA LYS A 134 -3.08 -7.19 21.90
C LYS A 134 -2.09 -6.68 20.86
N GLU A 135 -1.65 -7.53 19.93
CA GLU A 135 -0.66 -7.14 18.91
C GLU A 135 -1.20 -6.05 17.98
N ILE A 136 -2.48 -6.13 17.62
CA ILE A 136 -3.13 -5.12 16.79
C ILE A 136 -3.20 -3.78 17.54
N VAL A 137 -3.57 -3.81 18.82
CA VAL A 137 -3.73 -2.63 19.67
C VAL A 137 -2.41 -2.01 20.11
N GLU A 138 -1.33 -2.79 20.24
CA GLU A 138 -0.04 -2.28 20.70
C GLU A 138 0.91 -1.91 19.55
N GLN A 139 0.65 -2.37 18.33
CA GLN A 139 1.52 -2.10 17.19
C GLN A 139 1.57 -0.61 16.80
N ASP A 140 2.78 -0.06 16.80
CA ASP A 140 3.05 1.32 16.39
C ASP A 140 3.55 1.43 14.95
N TYR A 141 4.37 0.49 14.49
CA TYR A 141 4.81 0.42 13.08
C TYR A 141 3.74 -0.23 12.21
N HIS A 142 3.44 0.31 11.03
CA HIS A 142 2.33 -0.18 10.19
C HIS A 142 1.01 -0.31 10.97
N THR A 143 0.73 0.72 11.78
CA THR A 143 -0.39 0.70 12.71
C THR A 143 -1.73 0.87 11.98
N PHE A 144 -2.77 0.22 12.51
CA PHE A 144 -4.16 0.48 12.11
C PHE A 144 -4.78 1.65 12.87
N LYS A 145 -4.14 2.09 13.97
CA LYS A 145 -4.66 3.12 14.91
C LYS A 145 -4.94 4.45 14.22
N ASP A 146 -4.18 4.77 13.18
CA ASP A 146 -4.30 6.02 12.45
C ASP A 146 -5.35 5.96 11.33
N GLY A 147 -6.13 4.88 11.22
CA GLY A 147 -7.27 4.80 10.28
C GLY A 147 -6.88 4.59 8.81
N TYR A 148 -5.68 4.04 8.59
CA TYR A 148 -5.25 3.39 7.36
C TYR A 148 -4.67 2.01 7.70
N GLY A 149 -4.62 1.10 6.74
CA GLY A 149 -4.23 -0.28 7.01
C GLY A 149 -3.71 -1.00 5.78
N LYS A 150 -4.31 -2.17 5.48
CA LYS A 150 -3.79 -3.13 4.50
C LYS A 150 -3.38 -2.51 3.16
N ILE A 151 -4.19 -1.60 2.61
CA ILE A 151 -3.98 -0.93 1.33
C ILE A 151 -2.73 -0.06 1.39
N SER A 152 -2.59 0.79 2.41
CA SER A 152 -1.42 1.67 2.58
C SER A 152 -0.15 0.90 2.91
N HIS A 153 -0.27 -0.34 3.40
CA HIS A 153 0.87 -1.18 3.76
C HIS A 153 1.31 -2.09 2.62
N SER A 154 0.81 -3.33 2.61
CA SER A 154 1.21 -4.36 1.65
C SER A 154 0.39 -4.31 0.36
N GLY A 155 -0.80 -3.72 0.41
CA GLY A 155 -1.68 -3.55 -0.74
C GLY A 155 -1.15 -2.55 -1.76
N TYR A 156 -0.37 -1.56 -1.32
CA TYR A 156 0.24 -0.57 -2.20
C TYR A 156 1.11 -1.23 -3.26
N HIS A 157 1.91 -2.23 -2.86
CA HIS A 157 2.70 -2.99 -3.81
C HIS A 157 1.84 -3.75 -4.84
N LEU A 158 0.59 -4.11 -4.52
CA LEU A 158 -0.29 -4.82 -5.44
C LEU A 158 -0.95 -3.85 -6.42
N LEU A 159 -1.42 -2.71 -5.91
CA LEU A 159 -1.91 -1.59 -6.73
C LEU A 159 -0.83 -1.15 -7.72
N ASP A 160 0.39 -0.96 -7.22
CA ASP A 160 1.54 -0.58 -8.01
C ASP A 160 1.79 -1.58 -9.15
N ILE A 161 2.00 -2.86 -8.86
CA ILE A 161 2.38 -3.82 -9.90
C ILE A 161 1.24 -4.07 -10.91
N CYS A 162 -0.02 -4.05 -10.47
CA CYS A 162 -1.16 -4.16 -11.38
C CYS A 162 -1.26 -2.96 -12.31
N SER A 163 -0.99 -1.74 -11.83
CA SER A 163 -0.92 -0.55 -12.69
C SER A 163 0.19 -0.69 -13.74
N HIS A 164 1.35 -1.25 -13.37
CA HIS A 164 2.46 -1.50 -14.30
C HIS A 164 2.08 -2.51 -15.38
N PHE A 165 1.39 -3.60 -15.02
CA PHE A 165 0.86 -4.54 -16.02
C PHE A 165 -0.09 -3.86 -17.00
N MET A 166 -1.04 -3.06 -16.49
CA MET A 166 -1.99 -2.33 -17.35
C MET A 166 -1.24 -1.39 -18.30
N MET A 167 -0.34 -0.56 -17.78
CA MET A 167 0.46 0.39 -18.59
C MET A 167 1.28 -0.31 -19.66
N ALA A 168 1.90 -1.45 -19.33
CA ALA A 168 2.66 -2.25 -20.30
C ALA A 168 1.83 -2.75 -21.48
N SER A 169 0.50 -2.86 -21.30
CA SER A 169 -0.44 -3.29 -22.34
C SER A 169 -0.99 -2.15 -23.20
N TRP A 170 -0.67 -0.89 -22.90
CA TRP A 170 -1.18 0.28 -23.63
C TRP A 170 -0.30 0.70 -24.81
N GLY A 171 0.86 0.06 -24.97
CA GLY A 171 1.83 0.36 -26.02
C GLY A 171 2.87 1.40 -25.64
N PRO A 172 3.89 1.59 -26.50
CA PRO A 172 5.10 2.35 -26.16
C PRO A 172 4.83 3.82 -25.81
N ASP A 173 3.86 4.44 -26.48
CA ASP A 173 3.61 5.88 -26.34
C ASP A 173 2.47 6.21 -25.35
N MET A 174 1.80 5.21 -24.78
CA MET A 174 0.67 5.37 -23.85
C MET A 174 -0.41 6.39 -24.27
N THR A 175 -0.55 6.65 -25.57
CA THR A 175 -1.38 7.72 -26.15
C THR A 175 -2.41 7.21 -27.16
N GLY A 176 -2.53 5.89 -27.31
CA GLY A 176 -3.42 5.26 -28.27
C GLY A 176 -4.90 5.21 -27.84
N PRO A 177 -5.82 4.85 -28.76
CA PRO A 177 -7.25 4.74 -28.49
C PRO A 177 -7.61 3.66 -27.46
N LYS A 178 -6.65 2.81 -27.05
CA LYS A 178 -6.85 1.69 -26.10
C LYS A 178 -6.32 1.97 -24.69
N VAL A 179 -5.87 3.20 -24.44
CA VAL A 179 -5.48 3.69 -23.11
C VAL A 179 -6.76 4.11 -22.36
N PRO A 180 -7.01 3.62 -21.14
CA PRO A 180 -8.14 4.05 -20.34
C PRO A 180 -8.06 5.56 -20.01
N ASP A 181 -9.20 6.23 -20.00
CA ASP A 181 -9.34 7.62 -19.55
C ASP A 181 -10.05 7.76 -18.19
N ARG A 182 -10.61 6.65 -17.69
CA ARG A 182 -11.32 6.61 -16.42
C ARG A 182 -11.21 5.23 -15.77
N LEU A 183 -11.07 5.22 -14.45
CA LEU A 183 -11.24 4.04 -13.60
C LEU A 183 -12.44 4.26 -12.69
N GLU A 184 -13.40 3.34 -12.71
CA GLU A 184 -14.41 3.24 -11.67
C GLU A 184 -13.92 2.25 -10.63
N VAL A 185 -14.05 2.58 -9.34
CA VAL A 185 -13.51 1.78 -8.24
C VAL A 185 -14.61 1.52 -7.22
N ILE A 186 -14.87 0.24 -6.95
CA ILE A 186 -15.71 -0.22 -5.85
C ILE A 186 -14.80 -0.96 -4.89
N SER A 187 -14.81 -0.57 -3.63
CA SER A 187 -14.01 -1.22 -2.59
C SER A 187 -14.89 -1.63 -1.42
N SER A 188 -14.47 -2.69 -0.74
CA SER A 188 -15.11 -3.21 0.47
C SER A 188 -14.03 -3.65 1.43
N PHE A 189 -14.26 -3.40 2.72
CA PHE A 189 -13.26 -3.60 3.76
C PHE A 189 -13.83 -4.47 4.88
N THR A 190 -12.99 -5.35 5.39
CA THR A 190 -13.11 -5.82 6.77
C THR A 190 -12.27 -4.87 7.61
N THR A 191 -12.89 -4.09 8.50
CA THR A 191 -12.15 -3.25 9.46
C THR A 191 -11.55 -4.11 10.57
N VAL A 192 -10.67 -3.54 11.38
CA VAL A 192 -10.18 -4.25 12.57
C VAL A 192 -11.33 -4.66 13.49
N SER A 193 -12.34 -3.80 13.71
CA SER A 193 -13.53 -4.17 14.48
C SER A 193 -14.27 -5.34 13.83
N GLY A 194 -14.46 -5.33 12.51
CA GLY A 194 -15.11 -6.45 11.82
C GLY A 194 -14.32 -7.77 11.88
N PHE A 195 -12.99 -7.69 11.87
CA PHE A 195 -12.13 -8.85 12.13
C PHE A 195 -12.32 -9.38 13.54
N TYR A 196 -12.34 -8.49 14.54
CA TYR A 196 -12.51 -8.86 15.94
C TYR A 196 -13.90 -9.41 16.24
N ASP A 197 -14.95 -8.90 15.60
CA ASP A 197 -16.31 -9.46 15.69
C ASP A 197 -16.36 -10.90 15.14
N ALA A 198 -15.58 -11.19 14.09
CA ALA A 198 -15.50 -12.52 13.48
C ALA A 198 -14.60 -13.49 14.25
N LEU A 199 -13.63 -12.98 15.01
CA LEU A 199 -12.69 -13.75 15.82
C LEU A 199 -12.36 -12.97 17.10
N ASN A 200 -13.18 -13.16 18.12
CA ASN A 200 -13.19 -12.33 19.33
C ASN A 200 -12.39 -12.95 20.49
N ASP A 201 -12.35 -12.24 21.62
CA ASP A 201 -11.63 -12.63 22.83
C ASP A 201 -11.96 -14.07 23.29
N ASP A 202 -13.23 -14.47 23.22
CA ASP A 202 -13.67 -15.81 23.63
C ASP A 202 -13.18 -16.89 22.67
N ASP A 203 -13.09 -16.60 21.37
CA ASP A 203 -12.49 -17.51 20.40
C ASP A 203 -10.99 -17.71 20.69
N TYR A 204 -10.26 -16.64 21.02
CA TYR A 204 -8.85 -16.74 21.41
C TYR A 204 -8.66 -17.52 22.72
N LYS A 205 -9.47 -17.26 23.75
CA LYS A 205 -9.49 -18.04 24.99
C LYS A 205 -9.80 -19.51 24.74
N ARG A 206 -10.72 -19.82 23.81
CA ARG A 206 -11.06 -21.21 23.48
C ARG A 206 -9.89 -21.95 22.85
N VAL A 207 -9.09 -21.29 22.01
CA VAL A 207 -7.94 -21.94 21.34
C VAL A 207 -6.72 -22.04 22.25
N PHE A 208 -6.37 -20.96 22.93
CA PHE A 208 -5.09 -20.83 23.65
C PHE A 208 -5.24 -20.87 25.18
N GLY A 209 -6.46 -20.85 25.70
CA GLY A 209 -6.74 -20.98 27.12
C GLY A 209 -6.05 -19.92 27.97
N GLN A 210 -5.49 -20.37 29.09
CA GLN A 210 -4.86 -19.51 30.09
C GLN A 210 -3.61 -18.78 29.56
N GLU A 211 -2.89 -19.34 28.59
CA GLU A 211 -1.72 -18.68 27.99
C GLU A 211 -2.13 -17.35 27.36
N TYR A 212 -3.24 -17.34 26.63
CA TYR A 212 -3.77 -16.12 26.02
C TYR A 212 -4.25 -15.13 27.09
N SER A 213 -5.05 -15.57 28.05
CA SER A 213 -5.55 -14.70 29.12
C SER A 213 -4.44 -14.09 29.98
N ALA A 214 -3.29 -14.75 30.10
CA ALA A 214 -2.12 -14.24 30.84
C ALA A 214 -1.24 -13.29 30.01
N SER A 215 -1.38 -13.27 28.68
CA SER A 215 -0.53 -12.47 27.78
C SER A 215 -0.87 -10.97 27.77
N HIS A 216 -2.03 -10.57 28.30
CA HIS A 216 -2.49 -9.19 28.31
C HIS A 216 -3.36 -8.85 29.52
N SER A 217 -3.51 -7.55 29.78
CA SER A 217 -4.41 -7.02 30.83
C SER A 217 -5.70 -6.40 30.29
N TYR A 218 -5.91 -6.42 28.96
CA TYR A 218 -7.11 -5.87 28.33
C TYR A 218 -8.33 -6.73 28.60
N THR A 219 -9.47 -6.09 28.85
CA THR A 219 -10.78 -6.72 28.80
C THR A 219 -11.35 -6.70 27.38
N GLU A 220 -12.38 -7.51 27.11
CA GLU A 220 -13.10 -7.47 25.84
C GLU A 220 -13.57 -6.05 25.48
N LYS A 221 -14.10 -5.32 26.47
CA LYS A 221 -14.54 -3.93 26.31
C LYS A 221 -13.40 -2.98 25.94
N ASP A 222 -12.21 -3.23 26.47
CA ASP A 222 -11.03 -2.44 26.11
C ASP A 222 -10.65 -2.68 24.65
N PHE A 223 -10.63 -3.94 24.20
CA PHE A 223 -10.35 -4.26 22.80
C PHE A 223 -11.36 -3.63 21.84
N THR A 224 -12.67 -3.80 22.09
CA THR A 224 -13.71 -3.18 21.27
C THR A 224 -13.52 -1.67 21.16
N LYS A 225 -13.23 -0.99 22.27
CA LYS A 225 -13.02 0.45 22.28
C LYS A 225 -11.75 0.88 21.54
N LEU A 226 -10.65 0.13 21.71
CA LEU A 226 -9.36 0.48 21.11
C LEU A 226 -9.32 0.19 19.61
N MET A 227 -10.05 -0.83 19.17
CA MET A 227 -10.15 -1.22 17.76
C MET A 227 -11.17 -0.39 16.97
N ASP A 228 -12.09 0.29 17.66
CA ASP A 228 -13.06 1.16 17.01
C ASP A 228 -12.38 2.30 16.24
N GLY A 229 -12.82 2.50 14.99
CA GLY A 229 -12.25 3.52 14.10
C GLY A 229 -10.85 3.23 13.55
N MET A 230 -10.25 2.07 13.84
CA MET A 230 -9.02 1.62 13.19
C MET A 230 -9.22 1.35 11.69
N GLY A 231 -8.12 1.30 10.95
CA GLY A 231 -8.10 1.09 9.51
C GLY A 231 -8.64 -0.26 9.03
N GLU A 232 -8.54 -0.48 7.73
CA GLU A 232 -8.90 -1.72 7.06
C GLU A 232 -7.89 -2.85 7.35
N TYR A 233 -8.42 -3.99 7.77
CA TYR A 233 -7.67 -5.23 8.00
C TYR A 233 -7.58 -6.05 6.70
N ASP A 234 -8.71 -6.22 6.01
CA ASP A 234 -8.78 -6.83 4.69
C ASP A 234 -9.48 -5.89 3.71
N CYS A 235 -9.20 -6.06 2.42
CA CYS A 235 -9.77 -5.24 1.37
C CYS A 235 -10.02 -6.06 0.10
N ALA A 236 -11.21 -5.92 -0.47
CA ALA A 236 -11.54 -6.33 -1.82
C ALA A 236 -11.79 -5.09 -2.68
N ILE A 237 -11.20 -5.04 -3.88
CA ILE A 237 -11.34 -3.93 -4.83
C ILE A 237 -11.75 -4.49 -6.18
N LEU A 238 -12.80 -3.92 -6.76
CA LEU A 238 -13.18 -4.10 -8.15
C LEU A 238 -12.95 -2.76 -8.86
N MET A 239 -12.23 -2.80 -9.98
CA MET A 239 -12.02 -1.64 -10.82
C MET A 239 -12.44 -1.96 -12.25
N THR A 240 -13.09 -0.98 -12.89
CA THR A 240 -13.43 -1.05 -14.31
C THR A 240 -12.73 0.10 -15.02
N ALA A 241 -11.86 -0.23 -15.97
CA ALA A 241 -11.18 0.75 -16.80
C ALA A 241 -12.00 1.02 -18.06
N TYR A 242 -12.22 2.30 -18.36
CA TYR A 242 -13.04 2.76 -19.46
C TYR A 242 -12.23 3.50 -20.51
N ARG A 243 -12.73 3.43 -21.75
CA ARG A 243 -12.42 4.38 -22.81
C ARG A 243 -13.74 5.01 -23.27
N GLY A 244 -13.90 6.31 -23.00
CA GLY A 244 -15.19 6.96 -23.14
C GLY A 244 -16.26 6.23 -22.32
N VAL A 245 -17.31 5.75 -22.99
CA VAL A 245 -18.42 5.03 -22.33
C VAL A 245 -18.23 3.51 -22.26
N HIS A 246 -17.16 2.96 -22.85
CA HIS A 246 -16.96 1.53 -22.98
C HIS A 246 -15.98 1.00 -21.95
N SER A 247 -16.36 -0.07 -21.25
CA SER A 247 -15.43 -0.84 -20.42
C SER A 247 -14.45 -1.60 -21.32
N ILE A 248 -13.16 -1.49 -21.02
CA ILE A 248 -12.09 -2.14 -21.79
C ILE A 248 -11.19 -3.05 -20.94
N CYS A 249 -11.23 -2.92 -19.61
CA CYS A 249 -10.48 -3.79 -18.70
C CYS A 249 -11.20 -3.93 -17.35
N LEU A 250 -11.24 -5.15 -16.82
CA LEU A 250 -11.76 -5.44 -15.48
C LEU A 250 -10.60 -5.81 -14.55
N VAL A 251 -10.57 -5.25 -13.34
CA VAL A 251 -9.53 -5.55 -12.35
C VAL A 251 -10.18 -5.95 -11.05
N GLN A 252 -9.76 -7.09 -10.49
CA GLN A 252 -10.12 -7.54 -9.16
C GLN A 252 -8.86 -7.67 -8.31
N LEU A 253 -8.86 -7.04 -7.14
CA LEU A 253 -7.79 -7.15 -6.16
C LEU A 253 -8.34 -7.68 -4.85
N ASN A 254 -7.71 -8.71 -4.30
CA ASN A 254 -8.01 -9.24 -2.98
C ASN A 254 -6.79 -9.10 -2.07
N LEU A 255 -6.90 -8.26 -1.04
CA LEU A 255 -5.83 -7.89 -0.12
C LEU A 255 -6.19 -8.37 1.27
N LEU A 256 -5.55 -9.45 1.72
CA LEU A 256 -5.92 -10.15 2.95
C LEU A 256 -4.77 -10.12 3.95
N HIS A 257 -5.02 -9.69 5.19
CA HIS A 257 -4.31 -10.16 6.37
C HIS A 257 -4.89 -11.49 6.85
N ALA A 258 -6.22 -11.60 6.92
CA ALA A 258 -6.92 -12.79 7.41
C ALA A 258 -6.88 -13.92 6.38
N GLY A 259 -5.93 -14.83 6.55
CA GLY A 259 -5.91 -16.09 5.79
C GLY A 259 -5.25 -17.17 6.60
N PHE A 260 -4.85 -18.24 5.91
CA PHE A 260 -4.22 -19.38 6.57
C PHE A 260 -2.92 -18.98 7.27
N SER A 261 -2.79 -19.38 8.53
CA SER A 261 -1.60 -19.18 9.37
C SER A 261 -1.25 -20.51 10.03
N ARG A 262 0.04 -20.75 10.23
CA ARG A 262 0.62 -21.86 11.00
C ARG A 262 0.99 -21.46 12.42
N ARG A 263 0.48 -20.32 12.90
CA ARG A 263 0.74 -19.85 14.25
C ARG A 263 0.28 -20.89 15.27
N SER A 264 1.16 -21.21 16.21
CA SER A 264 0.93 -22.23 17.24
C SER A 264 1.21 -21.73 18.67
N SER A 265 1.53 -20.45 18.85
CA SER A 265 1.85 -19.84 20.14
C SER A 265 1.14 -18.50 20.32
N VAL A 266 0.90 -18.12 21.58
CA VAL A 266 0.33 -16.81 21.93
C VAL A 266 1.38 -15.72 21.79
N GLU A 267 2.60 -15.98 22.20
CA GLU A 267 3.69 -15.01 22.06
C GLU A 267 4.38 -15.15 20.69
N ILE A 268 4.78 -14.02 20.14
CA ILE A 268 5.66 -13.94 18.96
C ILE A 268 7.02 -13.41 19.36
N GLY A 269 8.05 -13.83 18.62
CA GLY A 269 9.38 -13.27 18.76
C GLY A 269 9.43 -11.79 18.33
N PRO A 270 10.60 -11.15 18.43
CA PRO A 270 10.77 -9.73 18.11
C PRO A 270 10.51 -9.38 16.63
N ASP A 271 10.49 -10.38 15.74
CA ASP A 271 10.22 -10.22 14.31
C ASP A 271 8.77 -10.62 14.00
N LEU A 272 7.94 -9.63 13.67
CA LEU A 272 6.52 -9.81 13.32
C LEU A 272 6.29 -10.59 12.00
N TYR A 273 7.35 -10.93 11.26
CA TYR A 273 7.28 -11.56 9.94
C TYR A 273 7.94 -12.93 9.87
N ARG A 274 8.90 -13.25 10.76
CA ARG A 274 9.63 -14.53 10.75
C ARG A 274 9.35 -15.33 12.02
N GLY A 275 9.10 -16.62 11.86
CA GLY A 275 8.85 -17.53 13.00
C GLY A 275 7.47 -17.40 13.66
N VAL A 276 6.60 -16.51 13.16
CA VAL A 276 5.26 -16.25 13.72
C VAL A 276 4.15 -17.10 13.13
N GLY A 277 4.50 -18.12 12.35
CA GLY A 277 3.54 -18.96 11.61
C GLY A 277 2.94 -18.32 10.35
N ARG A 278 3.47 -17.17 9.90
CA ARG A 278 3.03 -16.50 8.68
C ARG A 278 3.09 -17.40 7.44
N VAL A 279 2.00 -17.49 6.66
CA VAL A 279 1.97 -18.18 5.36
C VAL A 279 1.49 -17.25 4.25
N LYS A 280 2.44 -16.60 3.59
CA LYS A 280 2.15 -15.64 2.52
C LYS A 280 1.72 -16.36 1.24
N HIS A 281 0.62 -15.89 0.64
CA HIS A 281 0.18 -16.28 -0.70
C HIS A 281 0.04 -15.04 -1.59
N GLU A 282 0.50 -15.14 -2.83
CA GLU A 282 0.37 -14.06 -3.81
C GLU A 282 0.13 -14.69 -5.19
N SER A 283 -0.87 -14.19 -5.91
CA SER A 283 -1.22 -14.68 -7.24
C SER A 283 -1.68 -13.57 -8.17
N HIS A 284 -1.40 -13.73 -9.45
CA HIS A 284 -1.84 -12.84 -10.51
C HIS A 284 -2.35 -13.68 -11.68
N ASP A 285 -3.58 -13.45 -12.09
CA ASP A 285 -4.19 -13.97 -13.31
C ASP A 285 -4.44 -12.80 -14.25
N ILE A 286 -3.82 -12.83 -15.43
CA ILE A 286 -3.83 -11.72 -16.40
C ILE A 286 -4.34 -12.25 -17.73
N LYS A 287 -5.38 -11.63 -18.27
CA LYS A 287 -5.96 -11.97 -19.57
C LYS A 287 -5.58 -10.93 -20.62
N CYS A 288 -4.87 -11.36 -21.66
CA CYS A 288 -4.37 -10.50 -22.74
C CYS A 288 -4.32 -11.29 -24.06
N GLY A 289 -4.72 -10.69 -25.17
CA GLY A 289 -4.68 -11.29 -26.51
C GLY A 289 -5.92 -11.01 -27.36
N PRO A 290 -5.95 -11.42 -28.64
CA PRO A 290 -7.17 -11.44 -29.44
C PRO A 290 -8.09 -12.58 -28.98
N PHE A 291 -9.41 -12.33 -28.94
CA PHE A 291 -10.43 -13.26 -28.43
C PHE A 291 -11.17 -13.94 -29.58
#